data_AF-A0A920R8L0-F1
#
_entry.id   AF-A0A920R8L0-F1
#
_cell.length_a   1.000
_cell.length_b   1.000
_cell.length_c   1.000
_cell.angle_alpha   90.00
_cell.angle_beta   90.00
_cell.angle_gamma   90.00
#
_symmetry.space_group_name_H-M   'P 1'
#
loop_
_entity.id
_entity.type
_entity.pdbx_description
1 polymer ?
#
loop_
_entity_poly.entity_id
_entity_poly.type
_entity_poly.pdbx_seq_one_letter_code
_entity_poly.pdbx_strand_id
1 'polypeptide(L)'
;MRYVVNTHHHGDHSGSNPGFLPIAEVIAHKNARENMIRGNQDGLPRVVYNNETSVFLGGIEVQVFHLGRGHTNGDSVVYFPDLKTYTVGIYFMELRHSLIMVMAEPVVVGLAL
;
A
#
# COMPACT_ATOMS: atom_id res chain seq x y z
N MET A 1 6.15 12.93 -4.85
CA MET A 1 5.68 11.65 -4.29
C MET A 1 6.93 10.85 -3.94
N ARG A 2 7.06 10.32 -2.71
CA ARG A 2 8.25 9.53 -2.31
C ARG A 2 7.91 8.06 -2.11
N TYR A 3 6.73 7.76 -1.60
CA TYR A 3 6.31 6.41 -1.25
C TYR A 3 4.90 6.14 -1.78
N VAL A 4 4.66 4.89 -2.16
CA VAL A 4 3.34 4.34 -2.48
C VAL A 4 3.19 3.06 -1.66
N VAL A 5 2.11 2.90 -0.93
CA VAL A 5 1.82 1.65 -0.19
C VAL A 5 0.67 0.93 -0.89
N ASN A 6 0.94 -0.28 -1.35
CA ASN A 6 -0.09 -1.17 -1.86
C ASN A 6 -0.72 -1.91 -0.69
N THR A 7 -2.03 -1.75 -0.53
CA THR A 7 -2.75 -2.45 0.53
C THR A 7 -2.87 -3.93 0.25
N HIS A 8 -3.05 -4.33 -1.02
CA HIS A 8 -2.97 -5.72 -1.48
C HIS A 8 -2.67 -5.76 -2.99
N HIS A 9 -2.62 -6.96 -3.57
CA HIS A 9 -2.12 -7.23 -4.92
C HIS A 9 -3.16 -7.14 -6.06
N HIS A 10 -4.42 -6.80 -5.78
CA HIS A 10 -5.40 -6.71 -6.88
C HIS A 10 -5.10 -5.51 -7.78
N GLY A 11 -5.51 -5.60 -9.05
CA GLY A 11 -5.15 -4.62 -10.07
C GLY A 11 -5.69 -3.21 -9.79
N ASP A 12 -6.82 -3.11 -9.11
CA ASP A 12 -7.38 -1.84 -8.62
C ASP A 12 -6.57 -1.21 -7.46
N HIS A 13 -5.63 -1.96 -6.87
CA HIS A 13 -4.73 -1.49 -5.81
C HIS A 13 -3.25 -1.49 -6.18
N SER A 14 -2.89 -2.02 -7.36
CA SER A 14 -1.50 -2.17 -7.79
C SER A 14 -1.27 -1.89 -9.28
N GLY A 15 -2.33 -1.72 -10.06
CA GLY A 15 -2.26 -1.55 -11.51
C GLY A 15 -1.55 -0.27 -11.95
N SER A 16 -1.50 0.75 -11.07
CA SER A 16 -0.75 1.99 -11.33
C SER A 16 0.74 1.89 -10.97
N ASN A 17 1.20 0.79 -10.38
CA ASN A 17 2.61 0.64 -9.97
C ASN A 17 3.63 0.94 -11.08
N PRO A 18 3.46 0.49 -12.34
CA PRO A 18 4.43 0.77 -13.40
C PRO A 18 4.69 2.27 -13.59
N GLY A 19 3.65 3.11 -13.42
CA GLY A 19 3.77 4.57 -13.51
C GLY A 19 4.45 5.21 -12.30
N PHE A 20 4.34 4.60 -11.12
CA PHE A 20 4.93 5.13 -9.88
C PHE A 20 6.37 4.69 -9.65
N LEU A 21 6.77 3.49 -10.08
CA LEU A 21 8.11 2.95 -9.83
C LEU A 21 9.29 3.87 -10.23
N PRO A 22 9.22 4.68 -11.31
CA PRO A 22 10.30 5.60 -11.66
C PRO A 22 10.44 6.81 -10.72
N ILE A 23 9.39 7.13 -9.94
CA ILE A 23 9.30 8.38 -9.17
C ILE A 23 9.02 8.17 -7.69
N ALA A 24 8.73 6.94 -7.25
CA ALA A 24 8.41 6.59 -5.88
C ALA A 24 8.86 5.16 -5.53
N GLU A 25 9.09 4.93 -4.24
CA GLU A 25 9.26 3.59 -3.70
C GLU A 25 7.89 2.97 -3.43
N VAL A 26 7.59 1.87 -4.14
CA VAL A 26 6.37 1.09 -3.93
C VAL A 26 6.63 0.02 -2.88
N ILE A 27 5.87 0.09 -1.79
CA ILE A 27 5.95 -0.75 -0.60
C ILE A 27 4.75 -1.70 -0.59
N ALA A 28 4.97 -2.98 -0.35
CA ALA A 28 3.90 -3.96 -0.19
C ALA A 28 4.29 -5.08 0.77
N HIS A 29 3.28 -5.79 1.31
CA HIS A 29 3.54 -7.03 2.03
C HIS A 29 4.19 -8.08 1.12
N LYS A 30 5.09 -8.90 1.67
CA LYS A 30 5.80 -9.97 0.92
C LYS A 30 4.85 -10.84 0.11
N ASN A 31 3.74 -11.31 0.71
CA ASN A 31 2.78 -12.16 0.00
C ASN A 31 2.04 -11.42 -1.12
N ALA A 32 1.80 -10.11 -0.97
CA ALA A 32 1.21 -9.32 -2.06
C ALA A 32 2.14 -9.34 -3.27
N ARG A 33 3.44 -9.08 -3.07
CA ARG A 33 4.44 -9.17 -4.14
C ARG A 33 4.53 -10.57 -4.75
N GLU A 34 4.48 -11.61 -3.93
CA GLU A 34 4.48 -12.99 -4.43
C GLU A 34 3.25 -13.29 -5.29
N ASN A 35 2.06 -12.81 -4.90
CA ASN A 35 0.86 -12.98 -5.71
C ASN A 35 0.93 -12.19 -7.01
N MET A 36 1.51 -10.97 -7.00
CA MET A 36 1.75 -10.20 -8.23
C MET A 36 2.66 -10.97 -9.19
N ILE A 37 3.72 -11.60 -8.69
CA ILE A 37 4.61 -12.46 -9.50
C ILE A 37 3.83 -13.65 -10.09
N ARG A 38 3.07 -14.37 -9.25
CA ARG A 38 2.26 -15.52 -9.71
C ARG A 38 1.20 -15.12 -10.73
N GLY A 39 0.63 -13.93 -10.59
CA GLY A 39 -0.33 -13.34 -11.52
C GLY A 39 0.30 -12.70 -12.75
N ASN A 40 1.63 -12.76 -12.91
CA ASN A 40 2.37 -12.10 -13.98
C ASN A 40 2.01 -10.62 -14.14
N GLN A 41 1.86 -9.91 -13.01
CA GLN A 41 1.55 -8.49 -12.99
C GLN A 41 2.80 -7.63 -13.20
N ASP A 42 2.62 -6.52 -13.88
CA ASP A 42 3.66 -5.49 -14.02
C ASP A 42 3.83 -4.68 -12.73
N GLY A 43 4.92 -3.93 -12.65
CA GLY A 43 5.11 -2.97 -11.58
C GLY A 43 5.33 -3.60 -10.21
N LEU A 44 6.14 -4.66 -10.11
CA LEU A 44 6.40 -5.34 -8.85
C LEU A 44 6.99 -4.39 -7.79
N PRO A 45 6.44 -4.35 -6.55
CA PRO A 45 7.00 -3.59 -5.44
C PRO A 45 8.47 -3.95 -5.20
N ARG A 46 9.31 -2.93 -4.99
CA ARG A 46 10.76 -3.09 -4.73
C ARG A 46 11.08 -3.14 -3.24
N VAL A 47 10.22 -2.52 -2.42
CA VAL A 47 10.31 -2.55 -0.96
C VAL A 47 9.25 -3.50 -0.45
N VAL A 48 9.65 -4.51 0.32
CA VAL A 48 8.73 -5.48 0.92
C VAL A 48 8.93 -5.57 2.42
N TYR A 49 7.83 -5.82 3.12
CA TYR A 49 7.83 -6.07 4.56
C TYR A 49 7.08 -7.38 4.87
N ASN A 50 7.33 -7.94 6.06
CA ASN A 50 6.68 -9.17 6.52
C ASN A 50 5.59 -8.87 7.57
N ASN A 51 5.94 -8.36 8.76
CA ASN A 51 4.93 -8.12 9.79
C ASN A 51 4.52 -6.65 9.84
N GLU A 52 5.49 -5.75 9.90
CA GLU A 52 5.26 -4.31 9.95
C GLU A 52 6.42 -3.55 9.31
N THR A 53 6.16 -2.29 8.96
CA THR A 53 7.18 -1.32 8.57
C THR A 53 6.66 0.09 8.86
N SER A 54 7.56 1.04 9.06
CA SER A 54 7.21 2.46 9.09
C SER A 54 7.91 3.21 7.97
N VAL A 55 7.31 4.29 7.52
CA VAL A 55 7.95 5.30 6.68
C VAL A 55 7.82 6.67 7.33
N PHE A 56 8.88 7.45 7.20
CA PHE A 56 8.96 8.80 7.74
C PHE A 56 9.01 9.80 6.59
N LEU A 57 8.09 10.76 6.59
CA LEU A 57 8.00 11.79 5.57
C LEU A 57 7.75 13.14 6.24
N GLY A 58 8.69 14.09 6.10
CA GLY A 58 8.51 15.43 6.67
C GLY A 58 8.33 15.46 8.20
N GLY A 59 8.88 14.48 8.92
CA GLY A 59 8.68 14.34 10.38
C GLY A 59 7.40 13.60 10.80
N ILE A 60 6.55 13.22 9.85
CA ILE A 60 5.35 12.41 10.08
C ILE A 60 5.72 10.93 9.95
N GLU A 61 5.31 10.13 10.94
CA GLU A 61 5.37 8.67 10.87
C GLU A 61 4.10 8.11 10.22
N VAL A 62 4.27 7.15 9.31
CA VAL A 62 3.20 6.30 8.80
C VAL A 62 3.59 4.85 9.05
N GLN A 63 2.75 4.13 9.79
CA GLN A 63 2.96 2.73 10.16
C GLN A 63 2.14 1.83 9.24
N VAL A 64 2.71 0.70 8.83
CA VAL A 64 2.06 -0.29 7.95
C VAL A 64 2.18 -1.65 8.60
N PHE A 65 1.06 -2.34 8.75
CA PHE A 65 0.96 -3.62 9.45
C PHE A 65 0.34 -4.68 8.55
N HIS A 66 0.80 -5.93 8.70
CA HIS A 66 0.08 -7.12 8.25
C HIS A 66 -0.50 -7.82 9.47
N LEU A 67 -1.81 -7.70 9.69
CA LEU A 67 -2.51 -8.25 10.86
C LEU A 67 -3.04 -9.67 10.62
N GLY A 68 -2.52 -10.35 9.59
CA GLY A 68 -3.05 -11.62 9.11
C GLY A 68 -3.99 -11.47 7.92
N ARG A 69 -4.46 -12.61 7.42
CA ARG A 69 -5.26 -12.70 6.18
C ARG A 69 -6.67 -12.13 6.39
N GLY A 70 -7.02 -11.12 5.59
CA GLY A 70 -8.39 -10.64 5.40
C GLY A 70 -8.90 -11.03 4.01
N HIS A 71 -9.01 -10.03 3.13
CA HIS A 71 -9.35 -10.15 1.72
C HIS A 71 -8.33 -11.00 0.94
N THR A 72 -7.03 -10.77 1.17
CA THR A 72 -5.93 -11.53 0.58
C THR A 72 -4.91 -11.95 1.65
N ASN A 73 -4.00 -12.87 1.32
CA ASN A 73 -2.88 -13.19 2.23
C ASN A 73 -1.78 -12.10 2.22
N GLY A 74 -1.99 -11.01 1.49
CA GLY A 74 -1.06 -9.90 1.30
C GLY A 74 -1.56 -8.56 1.85
N ASP A 75 -2.60 -8.57 2.68
CA ASP A 75 -3.28 -7.34 3.10
C ASP A 75 -2.45 -6.49 4.05
N SER A 76 -2.58 -5.18 3.90
CA SER A 76 -1.85 -4.17 4.68
C SER A 76 -2.85 -3.20 5.32
N VAL A 77 -2.64 -2.89 6.59
CA VAL A 77 -3.31 -1.82 7.32
C VAL A 77 -2.32 -0.68 7.51
N VAL A 78 -2.70 0.53 7.11
CA VAL A 78 -1.88 1.73 7.29
C VAL A 78 -2.43 2.53 8.46
N TYR A 79 -1.56 3.03 9.33
CA TYR A 79 -1.91 3.84 10.50
C TYR A 79 -1.12 5.13 10.50
N PHE A 80 -1.80 6.23 10.81
CA PHE A 80 -1.22 7.56 10.98
C PHE A 80 -1.33 7.92 12.47
N PRO A 81 -0.25 7.74 13.26
CA PRO A 81 -0.26 8.05 14.69
C PRO A 81 -0.69 9.48 15.00
N ASP A 82 -0.20 10.45 14.22
CA ASP A 82 -0.49 11.88 14.42
C ASP A 82 -1.97 12.22 14.20
N LEU A 83 -2.61 11.54 13.25
CA LEU A 83 -4.04 11.72 12.94
C LEU A 83 -4.93 10.74 13.71
N LYS A 84 -4.34 9.80 14.46
CA LYS A 84 -5.05 8.68 15.13
C LYS A 84 -6.05 7.97 14.22
N THR A 85 -5.67 7.80 12.96
CA THR A 85 -6.56 7.30 11.90
C THR A 85 -5.92 6.12 11.19
N TYR A 86 -6.73 5.12 10.88
CA TYR A 86 -6.34 3.97 10.08
C TYR A 86 -6.87 4.11 8.66
N THR A 87 -6.05 3.69 7.71
CA THR A 87 -6.47 3.41 6.34
C THR A 87 -6.37 1.90 6.14
N VAL A 88 -7.50 1.28 5.85
CA VAL A 88 -7.56 -0.15 5.60
C VAL A 88 -7.95 -0.37 4.14
N GLY A 89 -7.08 -1.00 3.35
CA GLY A 89 -7.48 -1.43 2.01
C GLY A 89 -8.40 -2.63 2.14
N ILE A 90 -9.68 -2.44 1.81
CA ILE A 90 -10.77 -3.43 1.82
C ILE A 90 -10.64 -4.47 2.97
N TYR A 91 -10.59 -4.00 4.23
CA TYR A 91 -10.86 -4.85 5.41
C TYR A 91 -12.35 -4.86 5.80
N PHE A 92 -13.20 -4.16 5.06
CA PHE A 92 -14.65 -4.14 5.26
C PHE A 92 -15.32 -4.55 3.94
N MET A 93 -16.14 -5.61 3.97
CA MET A 93 -17.04 -5.89 2.85
C MET A 93 -17.89 -4.65 2.58
N GLU A 94 -18.20 -4.46 1.29
CA GLU A 94 -19.06 -3.41 0.75
C GLU A 94 -18.36 -2.05 0.57
N LEU A 95 -17.62 -1.91 -0.53
CA LEU A 95 -17.73 -0.85 -1.54
C LEU A 95 -16.55 -0.95 -2.52
N ARG A 96 -16.84 -0.90 -3.82
CA ARG A 96 -15.87 -1.00 -4.92
C ARG A 96 -15.08 0.30 -5.10
N HIS A 97 -14.25 0.67 -4.13
CA HIS A 97 -13.36 1.82 -4.25
C HIS A 97 -11.91 1.43 -3.98
N SER A 98 -11.12 1.48 -5.04
CA SER A 98 -9.66 1.36 -5.09
C SER A 98 -9.01 2.25 -4.03
N LEU A 99 -8.08 1.72 -3.24
CA LEU A 99 -7.25 2.54 -2.37
C LEU A 99 -5.79 2.16 -2.51
N ILE A 100 -5.10 2.94 -3.35
CA ILE A 100 -3.66 3.07 -3.41
C ILE A 100 -3.30 4.23 -2.50
N MET A 101 -2.45 4.03 -1.49
CA MET A 101 -2.04 5.14 -0.64
C MET A 101 -0.77 5.75 -1.21
N VAL A 102 -0.90 6.92 -1.83
CA VAL A 102 0.23 7.71 -2.31
C VAL A 102 0.67 8.67 -1.21
N MET A 103 1.98 8.84 -1.02
CA MET A 103 2.53 9.81 -0.06
C MET A 103 3.45 10.81 -0.79
N ALA A 104 3.01 12.06 -0.86
CA ALA A 104 3.75 13.22 -1.35
C ALA A 104 3.95 14.24 -0.23
N GLU A 105 4.73 15.30 -0.45
CA GLU A 105 4.66 16.49 0.41
C GLU A 105 3.83 17.59 -0.28
N PRO A 106 2.85 18.22 0.41
CA PRO A 106 2.26 17.77 1.69
C PRO A 106 1.59 16.38 1.55
N VAL A 107 1.41 15.63 2.65
CA VAL A 107 0.87 14.26 2.66
C VAL A 107 -0.54 14.24 2.07
N VAL A 108 -0.67 13.92 0.77
CA VAL A 108 -1.95 13.73 0.09
C VAL A 108 -2.30 12.26 0.15
N VAL A 109 -3.29 11.88 0.96
CA VAL A 109 -3.96 10.58 0.83
C VAL A 109 -4.85 10.65 -0.41
N GLY A 110 -4.35 10.20 -1.56
CA GLY A 110 -5.08 10.25 -2.82
C GLY A 110 -5.59 8.87 -3.23
N LEU A 111 -6.87 8.76 -3.59
CA LEU A 111 -7.32 7.69 -4.50
C LEU A 111 -6.65 7.91 -5.85
N ALA A 112 -5.89 6.95 -6.34
CA ALA A 112 -5.53 6.90 -7.75
C ALA A 112 -6.75 6.34 -8.52
N LEU A 113 -7.39 7.18 -9.34
CA LEU A 113 -8.46 6.82 -10.27
C LEU A 113 -7.89 6.19 -11.54
#